data_AF-A0A662G0R8-F1
#
_entry.id   AF-A0A662G0R8-F1
#
_cell.length_a   1.000
_cell.length_b   1.000
_cell.length_c   1.000
_cell.angle_alpha   90.00
_cell.angle_beta   90.00
_cell.angle_gamma   90.00
#
_symmetry.space_group_name_H-M   'P 1'
#
loop_
_entity.id
_entity.type
_entity.pdbx_description
1 polymer ?
#
loop_
_entity_poly.entity_id
_entity_poly.type
_entity_poly.pdbx_seq_one_letter_code
_entity_poly.pdbx_strand_id
1 'polypeptide(L)'
;MRILEAVLISIVLLLFVYSTTTLTIRTPLSGHETTASRVLAWLLLKSDSIVYDESKLVLTIANITSASYVEINGKRYCIERSTYTYPIRAIWLGVNGTLSPRRVEIGVEP
;
A
#
# COMPACT_ATOMS: atom_id res chain seq x y z
N MET A 1 -33.16 -32.63 21.88
CA MET A 1 -31.88 -32.12 22.45
C MET A 1 -30.74 -32.16 21.45
N ARG A 2 -30.39 -33.32 20.87
CA ARG A 2 -29.24 -33.47 19.95
C ARG A 2 -29.26 -32.59 18.68
N ILE A 3 -30.44 -32.33 18.12
CA ILE A 3 -30.57 -31.46 16.92
C ILE A 3 -30.24 -30.01 17.26
N LEU A 4 -30.65 -29.53 18.44
CA LEU A 4 -30.39 -28.17 18.89
C LEU A 4 -28.89 -27.97 19.16
N GLU A 5 -28.23 -28.98 19.75
CA GLU A 5 -26.78 -29.00 19.96
C GLU A 5 -26.01 -28.96 18.63
N ALA A 6 -26.42 -29.76 17.64
CA ALA A 6 -25.79 -29.76 16.32
C ALA A 6 -25.93 -28.41 15.61
N VAL A 7 -27.10 -27.76 15.72
CA VAL A 7 -27.32 -26.41 15.18
C VAL A 7 -26.42 -25.39 15.88
N LEU A 8 -26.32 -25.43 17.21
CA LEU A 8 -25.47 -24.53 17.97
C LEU A 8 -23.99 -24.69 17.60
N ILE A 9 -23.51 -25.94 17.50
CA ILE A 9 -22.13 -26.25 17.10
C ILE A 9 -21.85 -25.73 15.68
N SER A 10 -22.79 -25.91 14.76
CA SER A 10 -22.66 -25.43 13.37
C SER A 10 -22.57 -23.89 13.30
N ILE A 11 -23.37 -23.18 14.08
CA ILE A 11 -23.32 -21.71 14.17
C ILE A 11 -21.98 -21.23 14.71
N VAL A 12 -21.48 -21.84 15.79
CA VAL A 12 -20.18 -21.50 16.38
C VAL A 12 -19.05 -21.76 15.39
N LEU A 13 -19.10 -22.88 14.67
CA LEU A 13 -18.10 -23.22 13.65
C LEU A 13 -18.09 -22.19 12.50
N LEU A 14 -19.27 -21.78 12.02
CA LEU A 14 -19.40 -20.76 10.98
C LEU A 14 -18.82 -19.41 11.43
N LEU A 15 -19.13 -18.99 12.66
CA LEU A 15 -18.58 -17.76 13.23
C LEU A 15 -17.05 -17.83 13.39
N PHE A 16 -16.52 -18.98 13.78
CA PHE A 16 -15.08 -19.20 13.89
C PHE A 16 -14.38 -19.17 12.53
N VAL A 17 -14.92 -19.83 11.51
CA VAL A 17 -14.36 -19.79 10.15
C VAL A 17 -14.41 -18.37 9.60
N TYR A 18 -15.51 -17.64 9.82
CA TYR A 18 -15.64 -16.26 9.39
C TYR A 18 -14.66 -15.31 10.11
N SER A 19 -14.51 -15.46 11.44
CA SER A 19 -13.59 -14.60 12.20
C SER A 19 -12.12 -14.89 11.86
N THR A 20 -11.76 -16.16 11.68
CA THR A 20 -10.38 -16.53 11.31
C THR A 20 -10.05 -16.13 9.88
N THR A 21 -10.96 -16.30 8.92
CA THR A 21 -10.74 -15.82 7.54
C THR A 21 -10.59 -14.30 7.50
N THR A 22 -11.43 -13.54 8.21
CA THR A 22 -11.30 -12.08 8.30
C THR A 22 -10.01 -11.63 8.99
N LEU A 23 -9.53 -12.35 10.02
CA LEU A 23 -8.22 -12.08 10.63
C LEU A 23 -7.05 -12.43 9.71
N THR A 24 -7.14 -13.53 8.97
CA THR A 24 -6.06 -13.98 8.06
C THR A 24 -5.92 -13.03 6.86
N ILE A 25 -7.04 -12.46 6.39
CA ILE A 25 -7.06 -11.40 5.38
C ILE A 25 -6.47 -10.09 5.94
N ARG A 26 -6.56 -9.87 7.25
CA ARG A 26 -5.96 -8.73 7.96
C ARG A 26 -4.63 -9.10 8.59
N THR A 27 -3.77 -9.78 7.83
CA THR A 27 -2.36 -9.89 8.19
C THR A 27 -1.82 -8.48 8.45
N PRO A 28 -1.18 -8.21 9.60
CA PRO A 28 -0.63 -6.90 9.86
C PRO A 28 0.41 -6.60 8.78
N LEU A 29 0.29 -5.43 8.15
CA LEU A 29 1.33 -4.90 7.26
C LEU A 29 2.68 -5.03 7.96
N SER A 30 3.71 -5.46 7.23
CA SER A 30 5.02 -5.63 7.84
C SER A 30 5.50 -4.30 8.43
N GLY A 31 6.31 -4.34 9.49
CA GLY A 31 6.89 -3.12 10.08
C GLY A 31 7.65 -2.25 9.06
N HIS A 32 8.20 -2.90 8.02
CA HIS A 32 8.85 -2.23 6.90
C HIS A 32 7.83 -1.49 6.01
N GLU A 33 6.71 -2.13 5.68
CA GLU A 33 5.61 -1.50 4.92
C GLU A 33 5.04 -0.28 5.65
N THR A 34 4.90 -0.34 6.98
CA THR A 34 4.37 0.78 7.78
C THR A 34 5.32 1.97 7.86
N THR A 35 6.64 1.71 7.93
CA THR A 35 7.65 2.77 8.03
C THR A 35 7.86 3.46 6.69
N ALA A 36 8.03 2.69 5.62
CA ALA A 36 8.17 3.22 4.28
C ALA A 36 6.90 3.95 3.81
N SER A 37 5.71 3.42 4.13
CA SER A 37 4.43 4.10 3.85
C SER A 37 4.31 5.45 4.56
N ARG A 38 4.78 5.58 5.81
CA ARG A 38 4.75 6.87 6.54
C ARG A 38 5.66 7.93 5.93
N VAL A 39 6.90 7.57 5.57
CA VAL A 39 7.84 8.50 4.93
C VAL A 39 7.31 8.96 3.57
N LEU A 40 6.74 8.03 2.79
CA LEU A 40 6.13 8.33 1.51
C LEU A 40 4.86 9.17 1.61
N ALA A 41 3.97 8.85 2.56
CA ALA A 41 2.78 9.65 2.82
C ALA A 41 3.16 11.07 3.23
N TRP A 42 4.17 11.23 4.10
CA TRP A 42 4.68 12.55 4.48
C TRP A 42 5.29 13.30 3.29
N LEU A 43 6.03 12.61 2.41
CA LEU A 43 6.62 13.21 1.22
C LEU A 43 5.54 13.69 0.24
N LEU A 44 4.52 12.87 -0.01
CA LEU A 44 3.40 13.22 -0.90
C LEU A 44 2.51 14.32 -0.31
N LEU A 45 2.39 14.40 1.02
CA LEU A 45 1.72 15.50 1.72
C LEU A 45 2.54 16.80 1.66
N LYS A 46 3.85 16.72 1.85
CA LYS A 46 4.75 17.89 1.78
C LYS A 46 5.06 18.32 0.33
N SER A 47 4.78 17.45 -0.63
CA SER A 47 4.87 17.66 -2.08
C SER A 47 3.86 18.68 -2.62
N ASP A 48 3.11 19.38 -1.76
CA ASP A 48 2.29 20.55 -2.14
C ASP A 48 3.07 21.61 -2.96
N SER A 49 4.40 21.52 -3.07
CA SER A 49 5.26 22.36 -3.91
C SER A 49 5.72 21.74 -5.24
N ILE A 50 5.42 20.48 -5.54
CA ILE A 50 5.87 19.80 -6.75
C ILE A 50 4.73 19.84 -7.78
N VAL A 51 4.85 20.76 -8.75
CA VAL A 51 4.08 20.70 -10.02
C VAL A 51 4.16 19.27 -10.57
N TYR A 52 3.08 18.73 -11.15
CA TYR A 52 2.97 17.36 -11.70
C TYR A 52 4.07 16.95 -12.70
N ASP A 53 5.30 16.85 -12.21
CA ASP A 53 6.50 16.48 -12.90
C ASP A 53 6.87 15.09 -12.38
N GLU A 54 6.41 14.10 -13.14
CA GLU A 54 6.63 12.69 -12.84
C GLU A 54 8.12 12.38 -12.72
N SER A 55 8.98 13.03 -13.52
CA SER A 55 10.43 12.81 -13.50
C SER A 55 11.03 13.25 -12.17
N LYS A 56 10.62 14.43 -11.67
CA LYS A 56 11.04 14.92 -10.35
C LYS A 56 10.52 14.04 -9.22
N LEU A 57 9.28 13.58 -9.31
CA LEU A 57 8.72 12.68 -8.30
C LEU A 57 9.52 11.37 -8.23
N VAL A 58 9.77 10.75 -9.39
CA VAL A 58 10.56 9.51 -9.50
C VAL A 58 11.96 9.71 -8.95
N LEU A 59 12.66 10.79 -9.32
CA LEU A 59 13.99 11.12 -8.79
C LEU A 59 13.99 11.32 -7.27
N THR A 60 12.96 11.99 -6.74
CA THR A 60 12.85 12.24 -5.30
C THR A 60 12.63 10.94 -4.53
N ILE A 61 11.75 10.06 -5.03
CA ILE A 61 11.50 8.75 -4.43
C ILE A 61 12.78 7.89 -4.49
N ALA A 62 13.45 7.86 -5.64
CA ALA A 62 14.71 7.14 -5.83
C ALA A 62 15.82 7.59 -4.86
N ASN A 63 15.89 8.89 -4.55
CA ASN A 63 16.93 9.43 -3.66
C ASN A 63 16.67 9.21 -2.17
N ILE A 64 15.42 8.99 -1.77
CA ILE A 64 15.00 8.94 -0.36
C ILE A 64 14.68 7.50 0.08
N THR A 65 14.37 6.62 -0.86
CA THR A 65 13.99 5.24 -0.60
C THR A 65 14.77 4.30 -1.51
N SER A 66 15.05 3.08 -1.05
CA SER A 66 15.56 1.98 -1.88
C SER A 66 14.44 1.45 -2.79
N ALA A 67 13.91 2.33 -3.64
CA ALA A 67 12.84 2.02 -4.56
C ALA A 67 13.41 1.37 -5.83
N SER A 68 12.91 0.18 -6.16
CA SER A 68 13.21 -0.51 -7.41
C SER A 68 12.36 0.01 -8.57
N TYR A 69 11.10 0.37 -8.33
CA TYR A 69 10.24 0.99 -9.35
C TYR A 69 9.25 1.99 -8.76
N VAL A 70 8.78 2.90 -9.62
CA VAL A 70 7.68 3.82 -9.34
C VAL A 70 6.71 3.75 -10.52
N GLU A 71 5.43 3.54 -10.24
CA GLU A 71 4.36 3.53 -11.22
C GLU A 71 3.41 4.70 -10.94
N ILE A 72 3.15 5.52 -11.96
CA ILE A 72 2.27 6.70 -11.86
C ILE A 72 1.19 6.55 -12.93
N ASN A 73 -0.07 6.46 -12.52
CA ASN A 73 -1.21 6.27 -13.43
C ASN A 73 -1.00 5.15 -14.49
N GLY A 74 -0.41 4.02 -14.08
CA GLY A 74 -0.14 2.88 -14.97
C GLY A 74 1.15 2.99 -15.80
N LYS A 75 1.88 4.11 -15.71
CA LYS A 75 3.19 4.27 -16.34
C LYS A 75 4.29 3.92 -15.35
N ARG A 76 5.03 2.85 -15.63
CA ARG A 76 6.11 2.34 -14.77
C ARG A 76 7.47 2.94 -15.13
N TYR A 77 8.17 3.40 -14.11
CA TYR A 77 9.54 3.90 -14.13
C TYR A 77 10.40 2.95 -13.29
N CYS A 78 11.35 2.28 -13.94
CA CYS A 78 12.29 1.39 -13.25
C CYS A 78 13.51 2.20 -12.79
N ILE A 79 13.88 2.06 -11.51
CA ILE A 79 15.03 2.74 -10.90
C ILE A 79 16.17 1.73 -10.78
N GLU A 80 15.94 0.63 -10.06
CA GLU A 80 16.90 -0.45 -9.82
C GLU A 80 16.31 -1.82 -10.12
N ARG A 81 17.17 -2.79 -10.51
CA ARG A 81 16.76 -4.17 -10.75
C ARG A 81 16.80 -4.96 -9.44
N SER A 82 15.67 -5.01 -8.75
CA SER A 82 15.44 -5.99 -7.70
C SER A 82 14.45 -7.06 -8.14
N THR A 83 14.75 -8.30 -7.76
CA THR A 83 13.85 -9.45 -7.92
C THR A 83 12.82 -9.56 -6.80
N TYR A 84 12.97 -8.80 -5.72
CA TYR A 84 12.08 -8.85 -4.56
C TYR A 84 11.73 -7.44 -4.06
N THR A 85 10.46 -7.05 -4.23
CA THR A 85 9.98 -5.70 -3.90
C THR A 85 8.62 -5.76 -3.22
N TYR A 86 8.39 -4.87 -2.26
CA TYR A 86 7.11 -4.64 -1.62
C TYR A 86 6.40 -3.44 -2.25
N PRO A 87 5.16 -3.61 -2.77
CA PRO A 87 4.42 -2.52 -3.38
C PRO A 87 3.77 -1.63 -2.32
N ILE A 88 4.15 -0.35 -2.32
CA ILE A 88 3.53 0.70 -1.50
C ILE A 88 2.64 1.55 -2.40
N ARG A 89 1.36 1.63 -2.07
CA ARG A 89 0.38 2.43 -2.82
C ARG A 89 0.08 3.73 -2.13
N ALA A 90 0.03 4.80 -2.91
CA ALA A 90 -0.31 6.12 -2.44
C ALA A 90 -1.11 6.90 -3.48
N ILE A 91 -1.74 7.98 -3.04
CA ILE A 91 -2.43 8.93 -3.90
C ILE A 91 -1.63 10.22 -3.89
N TRP A 92 -1.22 10.67 -5.07
CA TRP A 92 -0.56 11.95 -5.25
C TRP A 92 -1.59 13.01 -5.63
N LEU A 93 -1.78 13.99 -4.74
CA LEU A 93 -2.79 15.03 -4.90
C LEU A 93 -2.28 16.28 -5.63
N GLY A 94 -0.96 16.38 -5.88
CA GLY A 94 -0.33 17.54 -6.52
C GLY A 94 -0.41 18.83 -5.68
N VAL A 95 -0.01 19.96 -6.26
CA VAL A 95 -0.02 21.29 -5.62
C VAL A 95 -1.44 21.73 -5.26
N ASN A 96 -1.69 22.11 -4.01
CA ASN A 96 -2.98 22.62 -3.51
C ASN A 96 -4.15 21.61 -3.58
N GLY A 97 -3.88 20.31 -3.45
CA GLY A 97 -4.95 19.30 -3.40
C GLY A 97 -5.78 19.26 -4.70
N THR A 98 -5.10 19.24 -5.84
CA THR A 98 -5.74 19.31 -7.16
C THR A 98 -6.88 18.30 -7.33
N LEU A 99 -7.88 18.66 -8.15
CA LEU A 99 -9.04 17.82 -8.46
C LEU A 99 -8.72 16.60 -9.35
N SER A 100 -7.43 16.34 -9.65
CA SER A 100 -7.00 15.26 -10.53
C SER A 100 -5.95 14.38 -9.83
N PRO A 101 -6.34 13.63 -8.78
CA PRO A 101 -5.42 12.78 -8.04
C PRO A 101 -4.82 11.71 -8.95
N ARG A 102 -3.52 11.44 -8.78
CA ARG A 102 -2.81 10.36 -9.49
C ARG A 102 -2.55 9.20 -8.56
N ARG A 103 -2.76 7.98 -9.04
CA ARG A 103 -2.36 6.78 -8.30
C ARG A 103 -0.86 6.60 -8.48
N VAL A 104 -0.17 6.41 -7.36
CA VAL A 104 1.27 6.13 -7.34
C VAL A 104 1.49 4.79 -6.63
N GLU A 105 2.29 3.91 -7.22
CA GLU A 105 2.70 2.64 -6.64
C GLU A 105 4.23 2.56 -6.68
N ILE A 106 4.85 2.15 -5.57
CA ILE A 106 6.31 2.20 -5.41
C ILE A 106 6.75 0.84 -4.92
N GLY A 107 7.61 0.17 -5.68
CA GLY A 107 8.24 -1.06 -5.24
C GLY A 107 9.47 -0.73 -4.42
N VAL A 108 9.42 -0.95 -3.11
CA VAL A 108 10.56 -0.77 -2.21
C VAL A 108 11.20 -2.12 -1.95
N GLU A 109 12.52 -2.15 -1.92
CA GLU A 109 13.26 -3.34 -1.51
C GLU A 109 13.05 -3.63 -0.01
N PRO A 110 13.09 -4.92 0.40
CA PRO A 110 13.05 -5.31 1.81
C PRO A 110 14.14 -4.65 2.65
#